data_AF-A0A956N7J1-F1
#
_entry.id   AF-A0A956N7J1-F1
#
_cell.length_a   1.000
_cell.length_b   1.000
_cell.length_c   1.000
_cell.angle_alpha   90.00
_cell.angle_beta   90.00
_cell.angle_gamma   90.00
#
_symmetry.space_group_name_H-M   'P 1'
#
loop_
_entity.id
_entity.type
_entity.pdbx_description
1 polymer ?
#
loop_
_entity_poly.entity_id
_entity_poly.type
_entity_poly.pdbx_seq_one_letter_code
_entity_poly.pdbx_strand_id
1 'polypeptide(L)'
;GTGPAIRGPQYEVGPEVAGLFPEAFAVPVGDPSEGRAQLDLPSCALAQAVGTGVPRDNLVDFSLSTFERPGELFSHRRGDRGRHWAFIGRA
;
A
#
# COMPACT_ATOMS: atom_id res chain seq x y z
N GLY A 1 3.46 -3.00 -11.99
CA GLY A 1 3.77 -3.73 -10.75
C GLY A 1 3.94 -2.74 -9.61
N THR A 2 4.13 -3.24 -8.39
CA THR A 2 4.27 -2.45 -7.15
C THR A 2 5.57 -2.81 -6.44
N GLY A 3 6.42 -1.81 -6.19
CA GLY A 3 7.62 -1.97 -5.36
C GLY A 3 7.30 -2.02 -3.86
N PRO A 4 8.34 -1.99 -2.99
CA PRO A 4 8.15 -1.94 -1.54
C PRO A 4 7.31 -0.75 -1.10
N ALA A 5 6.29 -1.00 -0.29
CA ALA A 5 5.35 -0.01 0.25
C ALA A 5 4.79 -0.50 1.59
N ILE A 6 4.19 0.36 2.40
CA ILE A 6 3.48 -0.11 3.61
C ILE A 6 2.26 -0.95 3.20
N ARG A 7 1.94 -2.01 3.95
CA ARG A 7 0.86 -2.95 3.64
C ARG A 7 -0.32 -2.78 4.59
N GLY A 8 -1.49 -3.30 4.20
CA GLY A 8 -2.76 -3.16 4.91
C GLY A 8 -2.67 -3.31 6.43
N PRO A 9 -2.12 -4.42 6.95
CA PRO A 9 -2.07 -4.65 8.40
C PRO A 9 -1.27 -3.60 9.20
N GLN A 10 -0.40 -2.81 8.56
CA GLN A 10 0.37 -1.73 9.20
C GLN A 10 -0.06 -0.33 8.76
N TYR A 11 -1.04 -0.22 7.86
CA TYR A 11 -1.48 1.06 7.30
C TYR A 11 -2.91 1.38 7.71
N GLU A 12 -3.06 1.79 8.97
CA GLU A 12 -4.31 2.33 9.49
C GLU A 12 -4.52 3.77 9.03
N VAL A 13 -5.72 4.05 8.52
CA VAL A 13 -6.15 5.37 8.05
C VAL A 13 -7.51 5.73 8.65
N GLY A 14 -7.81 7.03 8.68
CA GLY A 14 -9.10 7.54 9.12
C GLY A 14 -10.20 7.37 8.06
N PRO A 15 -11.47 7.59 8.45
CA PRO A 15 -12.62 7.43 7.57
C PRO A 15 -12.56 8.31 6.31
N GLU A 16 -11.94 9.49 6.41
CA GLU A 16 -11.76 10.43 5.31
C GLU A 16 -10.90 9.86 4.17
N VAL A 17 -9.97 8.96 4.50
CA VAL A 17 -9.15 8.25 3.51
C VAL A 17 -9.81 6.93 3.14
N ALA A 18 -10.29 6.15 4.12
CA ALA A 18 -10.90 4.84 3.88
C ALA A 18 -12.07 4.92 2.88
N GLY A 19 -12.93 5.93 3.01
CA GLY A 19 -14.09 6.13 2.14
C GLY A 19 -13.77 6.47 0.67
N LEU A 20 -12.50 6.71 0.33
CA LEU A 20 -12.05 6.94 -1.05
C LEU A 20 -11.70 5.65 -1.79
N PHE A 21 -11.61 4.52 -1.09
CA PHE A 21 -11.17 3.24 -1.64
C PHE A 21 -12.29 2.20 -1.62
N PRO A 22 -12.30 1.24 -2.56
CA PRO A 22 -13.26 0.13 -2.52
C PRO A 22 -13.14 -0.67 -1.23
N GLU A 23 -14.27 -1.12 -0.68
CA GLU A 23 -14.35 -1.88 0.59
C GLU A 23 -13.42 -3.10 0.61
N ALA A 24 -13.21 -3.75 -0.54
CA ALA A 24 -12.31 -4.89 -0.67
C ALA A 24 -10.83 -4.59 -0.31
N PHE A 25 -10.43 -3.32 -0.26
CA PHE A 25 -9.07 -2.89 0.08
C PHE A 25 -8.97 -2.11 1.40
N ALA A 26 -10.10 -1.82 2.06
CA ALA A 26 -10.18 -1.06 3.30
C ALA A 26 -10.91 -1.88 4.35
N VAL A 27 -10.16 -2.58 5.21
CA VAL A 27 -10.72 -3.45 6.25
C VAL A 27 -10.95 -2.63 7.54
N PRO A 28 -12.19 -2.47 8.02
CA PRO A 28 -12.46 -1.75 9.27
C PRO A 28 -11.70 -2.34 10.45
N VAL A 29 -11.19 -1.47 11.34
CA VAL A 29 -10.48 -1.87 12.58
C VAL A 29 -10.86 -0.99 13.76
N GLY A 30 -10.74 -1.54 14.97
CA GLY A 30 -11.01 -0.81 16.20
C GLY A 30 -12.52 -0.60 16.45
N ASP A 31 -12.86 0.52 17.08
CA ASP A 31 -14.24 0.89 17.35
C ASP A 31 -14.92 1.36 16.03
N PRO A 32 -16.04 0.75 15.61
CA PRO A 32 -16.76 1.15 14.41
C PRO A 32 -17.20 2.62 14.39
N SER A 33 -17.42 3.24 15.56
CA SER A 33 -17.80 4.65 15.67
C SER A 33 -16.68 5.62 15.26
N GLU A 34 -15.42 5.16 15.27
CA GLU A 34 -14.26 5.96 14.83
C GLU A 34 -14.02 5.88 13.32
N GLY A 35 -14.58 4.86 12.65
CA GLY A 35 -14.49 4.70 11.20
C GLY A 35 -13.08 4.42 10.65
N ARG A 36 -12.18 3.88 11.48
CA ARG A 36 -10.80 3.56 11.07
C ARG A 36 -10.73 2.26 10.26
N ALA A 37 -9.78 2.20 9.34
CA ALA A 37 -9.57 1.01 8.51
C ALA A 37 -8.09 0.77 8.21
N GLN A 38 -7.73 -0.49 8.03
CA GLN A 38 -6.47 -0.94 7.44
C GLN A 38 -6.58 -0.94 5.91
N LEU A 39 -5.72 -0.18 5.25
CA LEU A 39 -5.79 0.06 3.80
C LEU A 39 -4.63 -0.60 3.04
N ASP A 40 -4.94 -1.46 2.06
CA ASP A 40 -3.94 -2.10 1.19
C ASP A 40 -3.79 -1.35 -0.16
N LEU A 41 -2.94 -0.31 -0.14
CA LEU A 41 -2.66 0.51 -1.32
C LEU A 41 -2.04 -0.29 -2.48
N PRO A 42 -1.00 -1.14 -2.30
CA PRO A 42 -0.46 -1.94 -3.39
C PRO A 42 -1.50 -2.83 -4.07
N SER A 43 -2.31 -3.56 -3.32
CA SER A 43 -3.35 -4.42 -3.89
C SER A 43 -4.40 -3.61 -4.66
N CYS A 44 -4.79 -2.44 -4.13
CA CYS A 44 -5.70 -1.52 -4.83
C CYS A 44 -5.10 -1.03 -6.16
N ALA A 45 -3.83 -0.64 -6.18
CA ALA A 45 -3.16 -0.17 -7.39
C ALA A 45 -3.04 -1.27 -8.46
N LEU A 46 -2.75 -2.51 -8.05
CA LEU A 46 -2.70 -3.66 -8.97
C LEU A 46 -4.09 -3.98 -9.54
N ALA A 47 -5.13 -3.97 -8.70
CA ALA A 47 -6.50 -4.17 -9.15
C ALA A 47 -6.94 -3.08 -10.14
N GLN A 48 -6.57 -1.82 -9.88
CA GLN A 48 -6.83 -0.72 -10.81
C GLN A 48 -6.11 -0.93 -12.14
N ALA A 49 -4.83 -1.37 -12.14
CA ALA A 49 -4.09 -1.66 -13.37
C ALA A 49 -4.70 -2.79 -14.19
N VAL A 50 -5.20 -3.85 -13.53
CA VAL A 50 -5.95 -4.92 -14.21
C VAL A 50 -7.24 -4.37 -14.80
N GLY A 51 -7.97 -3.53 -14.04
CA GLY A 51 -9.22 -2.91 -14.48
C GLY A 51 -9.06 -1.98 -15.69
N THR A 52 -7.85 -1.45 -15.94
CA THR A 52 -7.53 -0.64 -17.13
C THR A 52 -6.94 -1.46 -18.28
N GLY A 53 -6.85 -2.78 -18.15
CA GLY A 53 -6.45 -3.69 -19.21
C GLY A 53 -4.99 -4.14 -19.18
N VAL A 54 -4.22 -3.87 -18.11
CA VAL A 54 -2.89 -4.46 -17.96
C VAL A 54 -3.05 -5.95 -17.63
N PRO A 55 -2.50 -6.88 -18.43
CA PRO A 55 -2.58 -8.31 -18.12
C PRO A 55 -1.96 -8.61 -16.76
N ARG A 56 -2.65 -9.45 -15.97
CA ARG A 56 -2.18 -9.81 -14.62
C ARG A 56 -0.77 -10.41 -14.64
N ASP A 57 -0.44 -11.21 -15.64
CA ASP A 57 0.87 -11.84 -15.78
C ASP A 57 2.00 -10.83 -16.06
N ASN A 58 1.66 -9.60 -16.46
CA ASN A 58 2.61 -8.51 -16.63
C ASN A 58 2.79 -7.67 -15.35
N LEU A 59 2.07 -8.00 -14.27
CA LEU A 59 2.14 -7.29 -13.01
C LEU A 59 2.93 -8.10 -11.98
N VAL A 60 3.96 -7.46 -11.44
CA VAL A 60 4.74 -7.98 -10.30
C VAL A 60 4.32 -7.26 -9.02
N ASP A 61 4.05 -8.02 -7.96
CA ASP A 61 3.97 -7.52 -6.58
C ASP A 61 5.19 -8.00 -5.80
N PHE A 62 6.05 -7.07 -5.37
CA PHE A 62 7.22 -7.42 -4.58
C PHE A 62 6.87 -7.96 -3.19
N SER A 63 5.63 -7.76 -2.71
CA SER A 63 5.15 -8.26 -1.40
C SER A 63 6.02 -7.83 -0.21
N LEU A 64 6.68 -6.67 -0.29
CA LEU A 64 7.55 -6.14 0.77
C LEU A 64 6.89 -4.95 1.48
N SER A 65 6.70 -5.10 2.80
CA SER A 65 6.25 -4.02 3.69
C SER A 65 7.42 -3.16 4.16
N THR A 66 7.38 -1.86 3.89
CA THR A 66 8.41 -0.92 4.42
C THR A 66 8.38 -0.81 5.94
N PHE A 67 7.21 -1.05 6.56
CA PHE A 67 7.08 -0.99 8.02
C PHE A 67 7.69 -2.22 8.72
N GLU A 68 7.56 -3.41 8.14
CA GLU A 68 7.99 -4.68 8.76
C GLU A 68 9.46 -5.03 8.54
N ARG A 69 10.20 -4.27 7.72
CA ARG A 69 11.62 -4.49 7.42
C ARG A 69 12.51 -3.38 7.98
N PRO A 70 12.58 -3.20 9.32
CA PRO A 70 13.48 -2.23 9.91
C PRO A 70 14.94 -2.59 9.59
N GLY A 71 15.77 -1.60 9.30
CA GLY A 71 17.18 -1.79 8.91
C GLY A 71 17.42 -2.02 7.42
N GLU A 72 16.41 -2.48 6.67
CA GLU A 72 16.48 -2.65 5.21
C GLU A 72 15.73 -1.54 4.46
N LEU A 73 14.57 -1.13 4.98
CA LEU A 73 13.69 -0.16 4.33
C LEU A 73 13.31 0.98 5.28
N PHE A 74 13.53 2.22 4.86
CA PHE A 74 12.92 3.40 5.49
C PHE A 74 11.37 3.35 5.45
N SER A 75 10.74 3.71 6.58
CA SER A 75 9.30 3.88 6.69
C SER A 75 8.96 5.19 7.42
N HIS A 76 8.26 6.08 6.73
CA HIS A 76 7.74 7.31 7.33
C HIS A 76 6.81 7.04 8.51
N ARG A 77 5.94 6.01 8.41
CA ARG A 77 4.99 5.64 9.47
C ARG A 77 5.70 5.20 10.75
N ARG A 78 6.89 4.59 10.63
CA ARG A 78 7.74 4.22 11.76
C ARG A 78 8.56 5.40 12.33
N GLY A 79 8.64 6.52 11.61
CA GLY A 79 9.37 7.72 12.01
C GLY A 79 10.64 8.01 11.22
N ASP A 80 10.98 7.17 10.23
CA ASP A 80 12.22 7.36 9.46
C ASP A 80 12.16 8.60 8.56
N ARG A 81 13.30 9.30 8.46
CA ARG A 81 13.43 10.50 7.61
C ARG A 81 14.13 10.22 6.27
N GLY A 82 14.81 9.08 6.14
CA GLY A 82 15.37 8.62 4.87
C GLY A 82 14.31 8.35 3.82
N ARG A 83 14.71 8.34 2.54
CA ARG A 83 13.83 8.07 1.39
C ARG A 83 14.55 7.14 0.41
N HIS A 84 13.83 6.15 -0.10
CA HIS A 84 14.31 5.35 -1.23
C HIS A 84 13.98 6.05 -2.55
N TRP A 85 14.66 5.61 -3.60
CA TRP A 85 14.38 5.99 -4.97
C TRP A 85 13.98 4.74 -5.76
N ALA A 86 12.87 4.83 -6.49
CA ALA A 86 12.54 3.85 -7.52
C ALA A 86 12.88 4.47 -8.88
N PHE A 87 13.69 3.79 -9.68
CA PHE A 87 14.11 4.28 -11.00
C PHE A 87 13.85 3.22 -12.07
N ILE A 88 13.47 3.68 -13.25
CA ILE A 88 13.37 2.88 -14.47
C ILE A 88 14.02 3.70 -15.59
N GLY A 89 14.88 3.07 -16.36
CA GLY A 89 15.61 3.71 -17.45
C GLY A 89 15.66 2.79 -18.65
N ARG A 90 15.81 3.39 -19.83
CA ARG A 90 16.32 2.70 -21.01
C ARG A 90 17.74 3.18 -21.25
N ALA A 91 18.61 2.25 -21.61
CA ALA A 91 19.93 2.56 -22.13
C ALA A 91 19.82 3.24 -23.49
#